data_AF-A0A396IQH5-F1
#
_entry.id   AF-A0A396IQH5-F1
#
_cell.length_a   1.000
_cell.length_b   1.000
_cell.length_c   1.000
_cell.angle_alpha   90.00
_cell.angle_beta   90.00
_cell.angle_gamma   90.00
#
_symmetry.space_group_name_H-M   'P 1'
#
loop_
_entity.id
_entity.type
_entity.pdbx_description
1 polymer ?
#
loop_
_entity_poly.entity_id
_entity_poly.type
_entity_poly.pdbx_seq_one_letter_code
_entity_poly.pdbx_strand_id
1 'polypeptide(L)'
;MASSSSAPESTSNQQQETPAYEIKGRTMSLEEWELKIQSECPVDFISLAAHNCDIRRFYVNQGLVRYFNLLNGPTYQTLIRHFWVRASIFDRAAAKIEEDEKVLLHPELKGKSREEMGLEPYSGIQIRSRIMKNLNNLKPPHITT
;
A
#
# COMPACT_ATOMS: atom_id res chain seq x y z
N MET A 1 53.51 -4.51 36.62
CA MET A 1 53.03 -3.78 35.42
C MET A 1 52.63 -4.80 34.36
N ALA A 2 51.40 -5.28 34.43
CA ALA A 2 50.74 -6.07 33.41
C ALA A 2 49.25 -5.74 33.58
N SER A 3 48.79 -4.73 32.84
CA SER A 3 47.41 -4.28 32.89
C SER A 3 46.60 -5.07 31.89
N SER A 4 45.78 -6.00 32.38
CA SER A 4 44.69 -6.60 31.60
C SER A 4 43.66 -5.53 31.28
N SER A 5 43.41 -5.31 29.98
CA SER A 5 42.33 -4.47 29.49
C SER A 5 41.08 -5.34 29.34
N SER A 6 40.09 -5.13 30.20
CA SER A 6 38.74 -5.67 30.06
C SER A 6 37.90 -4.64 29.29
N ALA A 7 37.58 -4.94 28.03
CA ALA A 7 36.57 -4.19 27.29
C ALA A 7 35.18 -4.52 27.86
N PRO A 8 34.31 -3.54 28.14
CA PRO A 8 32.94 -3.82 28.52
C PRO A 8 32.13 -4.18 27.28
N GLU A 9 31.45 -5.32 27.33
CA GLU A 9 30.44 -5.73 26.35
C GLU A 9 29.25 -4.76 26.42
N SER A 10 29.13 -3.89 25.41
CA SER A 10 27.96 -3.04 25.23
C SER A 10 26.79 -3.89 24.72
N THR A 11 25.98 -4.38 25.66
CA THR A 11 24.62 -4.84 25.37
C THR A 11 23.77 -3.62 25.03
N SER A 12 23.46 -3.45 23.74
CA SER A 12 22.45 -2.51 23.27
C SER A 12 21.68 -3.13 22.10
N ASN A 13 20.99 -4.24 22.35
CA ASN A 13 19.83 -4.60 21.56
C ASN A 13 18.66 -3.74 22.05
N GLN A 14 18.64 -2.46 21.68
CA GLN A 14 17.38 -1.74 21.66
C GLN A 14 16.54 -2.37 20.55
N GLN A 15 15.68 -3.31 20.93
CA GLN A 15 14.51 -3.66 20.13
C GLN A 15 13.71 -2.36 20.00
N GLN A 16 13.88 -1.67 18.87
CA GLN A 16 12.88 -0.71 18.42
C GLN A 16 11.59 -1.51 18.26
N GLU A 17 10.70 -1.41 19.26
CA GLU A 17 9.34 -1.87 19.14
C GLU A 17 8.72 -1.15 17.94
N THR A 18 8.67 -1.85 16.81
CA THR A 18 7.81 -1.46 15.70
C THR A 18 6.40 -1.32 16.28
N PRO A 19 5.75 -0.15 16.17
CA PRO A 19 4.40 0.01 16.70
C PRO A 19 3.53 -1.07 16.08
N ALA A 20 2.95 -1.93 16.92
CA ALA A 20 2.07 -3.00 16.49
C ALA A 20 1.00 -2.38 15.59
N TYR A 21 1.08 -2.68 14.30
CA TYR A 21 0.12 -2.17 13.35
C TYR A 21 -1.20 -2.87 13.66
N GLU A 22 -2.20 -2.10 14.12
CA GLU A 22 -3.53 -2.63 14.35
C GLU A 22 -4.16 -2.94 13.00
N ILE A 23 -4.02 -4.20 12.60
CA ILE A 23 -4.64 -4.73 11.40
C ILE A 23 -6.15 -4.67 11.65
N LYS A 24 -6.86 -3.78 10.94
CA LYS A 24 -8.34 -3.79 10.95
C LYS A 24 -8.81 -5.22 10.67
N GLY A 25 -9.80 -5.68 11.43
CA GLY A 25 -10.43 -6.99 11.21
C GLY A 25 -10.86 -7.17 9.76
N ARG A 26 -10.90 -8.42 9.31
CA ARG A 26 -11.29 -8.78 7.94
C ARG A 26 -12.71 -8.29 7.68
N THR A 27 -12.92 -7.67 6.53
CA THR A 27 -14.26 -7.27 6.09
C THR A 27 -14.93 -8.40 5.30
N MET A 28 -14.13 -9.23 4.63
CA MET A 28 -14.59 -10.36 3.84
C MET A 28 -14.50 -11.66 4.65
N SER A 29 -15.45 -12.58 4.40
CA SER A 29 -15.46 -13.94 4.96
C SER A 29 -14.50 -14.90 4.24
N LEU A 30 -14.10 -14.57 3.01
CA LEU A 30 -13.19 -15.38 2.21
C LEU A 30 -11.77 -15.35 2.78
N GLU A 31 -11.07 -16.48 2.64
CA GLU A 31 -9.68 -16.61 3.03
C GLU A 31 -8.72 -15.89 2.07
N GLU A 32 -7.54 -15.48 2.54
CA GLU A 32 -6.60 -14.71 1.69
C GLU A 32 -6.10 -15.53 0.50
N TRP A 33 -5.92 -16.84 0.71
CA TRP A 33 -5.53 -17.78 -0.33
C TRP A 33 -6.64 -18.05 -1.35
N GLU A 34 -7.91 -17.83 -0.99
CA GLU A 34 -9.06 -18.03 -1.88
C GLU A 34 -9.20 -16.91 -2.93
N LEU A 35 -8.60 -15.73 -2.67
CA LEU A 35 -8.59 -14.65 -3.66
C LEU A 35 -7.68 -15.02 -4.85
N LYS A 36 -8.27 -15.28 -6.01
CA LYS A 36 -7.51 -15.51 -7.25
C LYS A 36 -7.12 -14.18 -7.88
N ILE A 37 -5.83 -13.85 -7.81
CA ILE A 37 -5.27 -12.65 -8.45
C ILE A 37 -4.89 -12.99 -9.89
N GLN A 38 -5.52 -12.31 -10.83
CA GLN A 38 -5.10 -12.34 -12.23
C GLN A 38 -4.07 -11.23 -12.45
N SER A 39 -2.84 -11.61 -12.76
CA SER A 39 -1.80 -10.68 -13.20
C SER A 39 -1.79 -10.68 -14.72
N GLU A 40 -1.96 -9.52 -15.33
CA GLU A 40 -1.80 -9.38 -16.77
C GLU A 40 -0.32 -9.21 -17.13
N CYS A 41 0.04 -9.63 -18.34
CA CYS A 41 1.33 -9.37 -18.97
C CYS A 41 1.06 -8.38 -20.12
N PRO A 42 1.18 -7.06 -19.88
CA PRO A 42 0.77 -6.06 -20.87
C PRO A 42 1.44 -6.22 -22.24
N VAL A 43 2.67 -6.74 -22.27
CA VAL A 43 3.39 -7.01 -23.53
C VAL A 43 4.07 -8.36 -23.49
N ASP A 44 3.52 -9.32 -24.24
CA ASP A 44 4.12 -10.64 -24.44
C ASP A 44 4.86 -10.72 -25.78
N PHE A 45 6.16 -10.42 -25.76
CA PHE A 45 7.00 -10.51 -26.95
C PHE A 45 7.14 -11.93 -27.50
N ILE A 46 6.93 -12.96 -26.68
CA ILE A 46 7.04 -14.36 -27.10
C ILE A 46 5.82 -14.71 -27.96
N SER A 47 4.62 -14.40 -27.47
CA SER A 47 3.38 -14.60 -28.24
C SER A 47 3.37 -13.77 -29.52
N LEU A 48 3.80 -12.51 -29.46
CA LEU A 48 3.88 -11.65 -30.66
C LEU A 48 4.83 -12.24 -31.71
N ALA A 49 6.01 -12.71 -31.31
CA ALA A 49 6.96 -13.33 -32.22
C ALA A 49 6.41 -14.64 -32.84
N ALA A 50 5.68 -15.44 -32.07
CA ALA A 50 5.04 -16.67 -32.56
C ALA A 50 3.98 -16.42 -33.66
N HIS A 51 3.41 -15.21 -33.69
CA HIS A 51 2.47 -14.75 -34.71
C HIS A 51 3.12 -13.87 -35.79
N ASN A 52 4.43 -14.02 -36.02
CA ASN A 52 5.22 -13.28 -37.00
C ASN A 52 5.28 -11.75 -36.76
N CYS A 53 5.03 -11.30 -35.54
CA CYS A 53 5.13 -9.92 -35.10
C CYS A 53 6.33 -9.74 -34.14
N ASP A 54 7.57 -9.91 -34.63
CA ASP A 54 8.76 -9.65 -33.83
C ASP A 54 9.11 -8.16 -33.77
N ILE A 55 8.41 -7.43 -32.90
CA ILE A 55 8.66 -6.01 -32.64
C ILE A 55 9.69 -5.78 -31.53
N ARG A 56 10.17 -6.84 -30.86
CA ARG A 56 11.07 -6.74 -29.71
C ARG A 56 12.35 -5.99 -30.06
N ARG A 57 12.87 -6.20 -31.28
CA ARG A 57 14.12 -5.58 -31.74
C ARG A 57 14.07 -4.06 -31.78
N PHE A 58 12.91 -3.47 -32.07
CA PHE A 58 12.75 -2.01 -32.04
C PHE A 58 12.90 -1.44 -30.63
N TYR A 59 12.38 -2.14 -29.62
CA TYR A 59 12.46 -1.70 -28.22
C TYR A 59 13.81 -1.96 -27.57
N VAL A 60 14.55 -2.98 -28.05
CA VAL A 60 15.96 -3.19 -27.68
C VAL A 60 16.79 -1.99 -28.10
N ASN A 61 16.66 -1.54 -29.35
CA ASN A 61 17.42 -0.41 -29.88
C ASN A 61 17.07 0.92 -29.19
N GLN A 62 15.84 1.05 -28.67
CA GLN A 62 15.38 2.21 -27.90
C GLN A 62 15.75 2.14 -26.41
N GLY A 63 16.35 1.04 -25.93
CA GLY A 63 16.67 0.87 -24.50
C GLY A 63 15.45 0.65 -23.59
N LEU A 64 14.28 0.34 -24.16
CA LEU A 64 13.01 0.24 -23.41
C LEU A 64 12.75 -1.16 -22.81
N VAL A 65 13.66 -2.12 -23.02
CA VAL A 65 13.49 -3.50 -22.51
C VAL A 65 13.26 -3.52 -20.99
N ARG A 66 13.99 -2.67 -20.24
CA ARG A 66 13.86 -2.60 -18.78
C ARG A 66 12.47 -2.11 -18.35
N TYR A 67 11.85 -1.22 -19.12
CA TYR A 67 10.50 -0.74 -18.86
C TYR A 67 9.46 -1.85 -18.99
N PHE A 68 9.51 -2.65 -20.07
CA PHE A 68 8.60 -3.79 -20.23
C PHE A 68 8.86 -4.90 -19.22
N ASN A 69 10.12 -5.12 -18.81
CA ASN A 69 10.43 -6.04 -17.71
C ASN A 69 9.84 -5.58 -16.37
N LEU A 70 9.74 -4.26 -16.14
CA LEU A 70 9.07 -3.71 -14.97
C LEU A 70 7.55 -3.91 -15.06
N LEU A 71 6.94 -3.64 -16.21
CA LEU A 71 5.50 -3.83 -16.43
C LEU A 71 5.06 -5.29 -16.26
N ASN A 72 5.86 -6.22 -16.77
CA ASN A 72 5.64 -7.67 -16.64
C ASN A 72 6.29 -8.24 -15.36
N GLY A 73 6.77 -7.37 -14.48
CA GLY A 73 7.49 -7.75 -13.28
C GLY A 73 6.62 -8.51 -12.28
N PRO A 74 7.22 -9.02 -11.18
CA PRO A 74 6.47 -9.72 -10.16
C PRO A 74 5.41 -8.81 -9.54
N THR A 75 4.16 -9.26 -9.60
CA THR A 75 3.06 -8.62 -8.89
C THR A 75 3.12 -9.00 -7.42
N TYR A 76 2.96 -8.02 -6.52
CA TYR A 76 2.87 -8.24 -5.06
C TYR A 76 1.53 -8.87 -4.67
N GLN A 77 1.28 -10.11 -5.11
CA GLN A 77 -0.01 -10.78 -4.95
C GLN A 77 -0.43 -10.91 -3.49
N THR A 78 0.51 -11.17 -2.58
CA THR A 78 0.24 -11.25 -1.12
C THR A 78 -0.28 -9.92 -0.59
N LEU A 79 0.35 -8.80 -0.97
CA LEU A 79 -0.10 -7.47 -0.55
C LEU A 79 -1.51 -7.17 -1.08
N ILE A 80 -1.79 -7.54 -2.34
CA ILE A 80 -3.11 -7.37 -2.97
C ILE A 80 -4.17 -8.21 -2.26
N ARG A 81 -3.87 -9.48 -1.95
CA ARG A 81 -4.78 -10.37 -1.20
C ARG A 81 -5.09 -9.79 0.18
N HIS A 82 -4.05 -9.40 0.92
CA HIS A 82 -4.23 -8.76 2.21
C HIS A 82 -5.12 -7.53 2.06
N PHE A 83 -4.80 -6.65 1.10
CA PHE A 83 -5.49 -5.38 0.87
C PHE A 83 -7.00 -5.60 0.72
N TRP A 84 -7.40 -6.51 -0.16
CA TRP A 84 -8.80 -6.76 -0.50
C TRP A 84 -9.59 -7.38 0.63
N VAL A 85 -9.03 -8.39 1.31
CA VAL A 85 -9.72 -9.06 2.43
C VAL A 85 -10.07 -8.11 3.58
N ARG A 86 -9.31 -7.01 3.73
CA ARG A 86 -9.50 -5.99 4.78
C ARG A 86 -10.00 -4.65 4.23
N ALA A 87 -10.23 -4.56 2.93
CA ALA A 87 -10.82 -3.39 2.33
C ALA A 87 -12.27 -3.27 2.79
N SER A 88 -12.73 -2.05 3.01
CA SER A 88 -14.13 -1.73 3.30
C SER A 88 -14.59 -0.63 2.38
N ILE A 89 -15.86 -0.71 1.96
CA ILE A 89 -16.51 0.35 1.21
C ILE A 89 -16.84 1.49 2.19
N PHE A 90 -16.42 2.69 1.82
CA PHE A 90 -16.77 3.93 2.51
C PHE A 90 -17.72 4.71 1.61
N ASP A 91 -18.99 4.68 1.96
CA ASP A 91 -20.07 5.39 1.28
C ASP A 91 -20.55 6.58 2.12
N ARG A 92 -21.60 7.26 1.66
CA ARG A 92 -22.18 8.40 2.37
C ARG A 92 -22.73 8.00 3.75
N ALA A 93 -23.22 6.78 3.92
CA ALA A 93 -23.74 6.30 5.21
C ALA A 93 -22.60 6.12 6.21
N ALA A 94 -21.51 5.47 5.80
CA ALA A 94 -20.29 5.33 6.59
C ALA A 94 -19.68 6.70 6.95
N ALA A 95 -19.70 7.65 6.02
CA ALA A 95 -19.25 9.02 6.28
C ALA A 95 -20.07 9.71 7.38
N LYS A 96 -21.40 9.55 7.35
CA LYS A 96 -22.29 10.09 8.37
C LYS A 96 -22.09 9.42 9.73
N ILE A 97 -21.89 8.09 9.75
CA ILE A 97 -21.57 7.36 10.98
C ILE A 97 -20.28 7.91 11.61
N GLU A 98 -19.24 8.15 10.80
CA GLU A 98 -17.97 8.73 11.28
C GLU A 98 -18.15 10.15 11.87
N GLU A 99 -19.04 10.97 11.28
CA GLU A 99 -19.42 12.27 11.85
C GLU A 99 -20.18 12.13 13.16
N ASP A 100 -21.19 11.25 13.20
CA ASP A 100 -22.03 11.01 14.38
C ASP A 100 -21.19 10.46 15.55
N GLU A 101 -20.24 9.55 15.28
CA GLU A 101 -19.25 9.06 16.24
C GLU A 101 -18.35 10.18 16.77
N LYS A 102 -17.90 11.08 15.89
CA LYS A 102 -17.07 12.23 16.27
C LYS A 102 -17.85 13.20 17.16
N VAL A 103 -19.10 13.47 16.84
CA VAL A 103 -20.00 14.32 17.63
C VAL A 103 -20.36 13.66 18.97
N LEU A 104 -20.48 12.33 19.01
CA LEU A 104 -20.73 11.60 20.26
C LEU A 104 -19.55 11.73 21.23
N LEU A 105 -18.31 11.66 20.72
CA LEU A 105 -17.09 11.87 21.51
C LEU A 105 -16.88 13.35 21.87
N HIS A 106 -17.28 14.26 20.98
CA HIS A 106 -17.08 15.70 21.07
C HIS A 106 -18.37 16.46 20.74
N PRO A 107 -19.28 16.63 21.72
CA PRO A 107 -20.57 17.29 21.51
C PRO A 107 -20.47 18.71 20.94
N GLU A 108 -19.35 19.40 21.19
CA GLU A 108 -19.01 20.72 20.65
C GLU A 108 -18.84 20.77 19.13
N LEU A 109 -18.70 19.61 18.47
CA LEU A 109 -18.61 19.51 17.02
C LEU A 109 -19.98 19.44 16.34
N LYS A 110 -21.07 19.39 17.10
CA LYS A 110 -22.42 19.31 16.54
C LYS A 110 -22.71 20.48 15.60
N GLY A 111 -23.09 20.16 14.36
CA GLY A 111 -23.43 21.15 13.33
C GLY A 111 -22.24 21.76 12.59
N LYS A 112 -21.00 21.37 12.93
CA LYS A 112 -19.79 21.75 12.18
C LYS A 112 -19.66 20.96 10.88
N SER A 113 -18.85 21.47 9.95
CA SER A 113 -18.51 20.74 8.73
C SER A 113 -17.51 19.62 9.02
N ARG A 114 -17.39 18.62 8.12
CA ARG A 114 -16.40 17.53 8.25
C ARG A 114 -14.98 18.05 8.44
N GLU A 115 -14.61 19.05 7.66
CA GLU A 115 -13.27 19.64 7.70
C GLU A 115 -13.00 20.30 9.06
N GLU A 116 -13.99 21.02 9.60
CA GLU A 116 -13.93 21.61 10.95
C GLU A 116 -13.85 20.56 12.06
N MET A 117 -14.38 19.35 11.83
CA MET A 117 -14.23 18.20 12.73
C MET A 117 -12.88 17.47 12.57
N GLY A 118 -12.02 17.91 11.64
CA GLY A 118 -10.78 17.23 11.28
C GLY A 118 -10.99 15.90 10.54
N LEU A 119 -12.13 15.74 9.88
CA LEU A 119 -12.47 14.58 9.05
C LEU A 119 -12.22 14.90 7.57
N GLU A 120 -11.74 13.91 6.83
CA GLU A 120 -11.56 14.02 5.38
C GLU A 120 -12.91 14.30 4.68
N PRO A 121 -12.95 15.20 3.67
CA PRO A 121 -14.16 15.50 2.94
C PRO A 121 -14.67 14.28 2.18
N TYR A 122 -15.99 14.12 2.12
CA TYR A 122 -16.61 13.04 1.34
C TYR A 122 -16.67 13.42 -0.14
N SER A 123 -15.78 12.84 -0.94
CA SER A 123 -15.72 13.05 -2.39
C SER A 123 -16.51 12.03 -3.22
N GLY A 124 -17.03 10.98 -2.60
CA GLY A 124 -17.72 9.88 -3.27
C GLY A 124 -17.47 8.54 -2.59
N ILE A 125 -17.94 7.45 -3.22
CA ILE A 125 -17.72 6.09 -2.72
C ILE A 125 -16.23 5.75 -2.86
N GLN A 126 -15.61 5.30 -1.77
CA GLN A 126 -14.19 4.97 -1.70
C GLN A 126 -14.00 3.54 -1.21
N ILE A 127 -12.92 2.90 -1.65
CA ILE A 127 -12.43 1.66 -1.07
C ILE A 127 -11.30 2.03 -0.10
N ARG A 128 -11.50 1.77 1.19
CA ARG A 128 -10.53 2.08 2.25
C ARG A 128 -9.94 0.79 2.82
N SER A 129 -8.62 0.70 2.92
CA SER A 129 -7.90 -0.40 3.58
C SER A 129 -6.73 0.18 4.37
N ARG A 130 -6.53 -0.27 5.62
CA ARG A 130 -5.46 0.21 6.51
C ARG A 130 -4.15 -0.60 6.41
N ILE A 131 -4.04 -1.48 5.40
CA ILE A 131 -2.81 -2.28 5.17
C ILE A 131 -1.66 -1.43 4.67
N MET A 132 -1.94 -0.32 3.99
CA MET A 132 -0.93 0.66 3.58
C MET A 132 -1.16 1.96 4.36
N LYS A 133 -0.31 2.25 5.35
CA LYS A 133 -0.23 3.60 5.93
C LYS A 133 0.27 4.57 4.84
N ASN A 134 -0.47 5.66 4.60
CA ASN A 134 -0.06 6.87 3.90
C ASN A 134 0.84 6.68 2.66
N LEU A 135 0.24 6.38 1.51
CA LEU A 135 0.87 6.64 0.20
C LEU A 135 1.14 8.15 -0.03
N ASN A 136 0.49 9.04 0.74
CA ASN A 136 0.64 10.49 0.63
C ASN A 136 1.99 11.04 1.15
N ASN A 137 2.84 10.21 1.77
CA ASN A 137 4.16 10.61 2.27
C ASN A 137 5.35 10.11 1.44
N LEU A 138 5.11 9.46 0.30
CA LEU A 138 6.19 9.15 -0.64
C LEU A 138 6.49 10.41 -1.47
N LYS A 139 7.29 11.31 -0.91
CA LYS A 139 7.95 12.34 -1.68
C LYS A 139 8.77 11.62 -2.77
N PRO A 140 8.59 11.93 -4.06
CA PRO A 140 9.37 11.28 -5.10
C PRO A 140 10.86 11.50 -4.82
N PRO A 141 11.73 10.48 -5.00
CA PRO A 141 13.15 10.70 -4.89
C PRO A 141 13.53 11.81 -5.86
N HIS A 142 14.20 12.84 -5.34
CA HIS A 142 14.80 13.86 -6.19
C HIS A 142 15.78 13.15 -7.12
N ILE A 143 15.38 12.99 -8.38
CA ILE A 143 16.29 12.61 -9.45
C ILE A 143 17.03 13.89 -9.77
N THR A 144 18.21 14.06 -9.18
CA THR A 144 19.16 15.07 -9.63
C THR A 144 19.76 14.57 -10.94
N THR A 145 19.42 15.24 -12.03
CA THR A 145 20.06 15.11 -13.34
C THR A 145 21.48 15.65 -13.30
#